data_AF-A0A1H0W7M1-F1
#
_entry.id   AF-A0A1H0W7M1-F1
#
_cell.length_a   1.000
_cell.length_b   1.000
_cell.length_c   1.000
_cell.angle_alpha   90.00
_cell.angle_beta   90.00
_cell.angle_gamma   90.00
#
_symmetry.space_group_name_H-M   'P 1'
#
loop_
_entity.id
_entity.type
_entity.pdbx_description
1 polymer ?
#
loop_
_entity_poly.entity_id
_entity_poly.type
_entity_poly.pdbx_seq_one_letter_code
_entity_poly.pdbx_strand_id
1 'polypeptide(L)'
;MARRILVALTALAALAGCGAPASAPTLAPVPGVEFNDTDVMYLQMSIAHHRQGIDLVRLAAGRPVRAQVGELARAIELTQAEEVESMTRWLTEWGKPADADPDPGAHEAHGGLPVTAPDTIENLRTTTDGEFERRFVTVLTGHQHGAVEMARAELAGGVSHSARALADRVVRSRKGQIEQLLTLTGQPG
;
A
#
# COMPACT_ATOMS: atom_id res chain seq x y z
N MET A 1 16.15 -73.54 46.09
CA MET A 1 14.68 -73.68 46.20
C MET A 1 14.03 -73.03 45.00
N ALA A 2 12.85 -73.51 44.62
CA ALA A 2 12.31 -73.55 43.27
C ALA A 2 11.74 -72.23 42.69
N ARG A 3 11.90 -72.09 41.37
CA ARG A 3 10.97 -71.60 40.32
C ARG A 3 9.86 -70.61 40.72
N ARG A 4 9.74 -69.55 39.92
CA ARG A 4 8.51 -69.24 39.15
C ARG A 4 8.82 -68.28 37.98
N ILE A 5 8.51 -68.77 36.78
CA ILE A 5 8.48 -68.05 35.51
C ILE A 5 7.13 -67.32 35.45
N LEU A 6 7.13 -66.05 35.03
CA LEU A 6 5.93 -65.42 34.47
C LEU A 6 6.31 -64.71 33.17
N VAL A 7 5.79 -65.25 32.08
CA VAL A 7 5.74 -64.62 30.76
C VAL A 7 4.56 -63.65 30.78
N ALA A 8 4.75 -62.41 30.33
CA ALA A 8 3.65 -61.50 30.01
C ALA A 8 3.92 -60.84 28.65
N LEU A 9 2.90 -60.94 27.80
CA LEU A 9 2.83 -60.56 26.39
C LEU A 9 2.78 -59.04 26.18
N THR A 10 3.50 -58.61 25.14
CA THR A 10 3.27 -57.53 24.16
C THR A 10 2.19 -56.45 24.41
N ALA A 11 2.58 -55.19 24.22
CA ALA A 11 1.85 -54.24 23.37
C ALA A 11 2.80 -53.14 22.83
N LEU A 12 2.96 -53.10 21.50
CA LEU A 12 3.69 -52.09 20.75
C LEU A 12 2.68 -50.99 20.35
N ALA A 13 2.86 -49.77 20.84
CA ALA A 13 2.06 -48.61 20.42
C ALA A 13 2.91 -47.71 19.51
N ALA A 14 2.62 -47.75 18.20
CA ALA A 14 3.13 -46.79 17.24
C ALA A 14 2.19 -45.56 17.23
N LEU A 15 2.71 -44.39 17.61
CA LEU A 15 2.05 -43.11 17.41
C LEU A 15 2.71 -42.40 16.23
N ALA A 16 2.05 -42.48 15.07
CA ALA A 16 2.29 -41.60 13.94
C ALA A 16 1.66 -40.23 14.27
N GLY A 17 2.48 -39.27 14.70
CA GLY A 17 2.07 -37.88 14.88
C GLY A 17 2.22 -37.12 13.56
N CYS A 18 1.10 -36.84 12.89
CA CYS A 18 1.04 -35.90 11.77
C CYS A 18 1.41 -34.50 12.28
N GLY A 19 2.47 -33.91 11.74
CA GLY A 19 2.81 -32.50 11.96
C GLY A 19 1.81 -31.60 11.24
N ALA A 20 1.03 -30.84 12.00
CA ALA A 20 0.25 -29.72 11.47
C ALA A 20 1.21 -28.56 11.10
N PRO A 21 0.93 -27.79 10.03
CA PRO A 21 1.73 -26.61 9.72
C PRO A 21 1.57 -25.56 10.84
N ALA A 22 2.69 -25.02 11.32
CA ALA A 22 2.70 -23.97 12.33
C ALA A 22 1.97 -22.72 11.79
N SER A 23 0.82 -22.40 12.36
CA SER A 23 0.20 -21.09 12.19
C SER A 23 1.16 -20.02 12.71
N ALA A 24 1.46 -19.02 11.88
CA ALA A 24 2.25 -17.87 12.31
C ALA A 24 1.58 -17.21 13.53
N PRO A 25 2.36 -16.69 14.51
CA PRO A 25 1.78 -16.06 15.69
C PRO A 25 1.06 -14.77 15.28
N THR A 26 -0.25 -14.72 15.49
CA THR A 26 -1.02 -13.48 15.44
C THR A 26 -0.60 -12.63 16.63
N LEU A 27 0.03 -11.47 16.38
CA LEU A 27 0.35 -10.52 17.44
C LEU A 27 -0.95 -10.01 18.08
N ALA A 28 -1.00 -10.00 19.42
CA ALA A 28 -2.13 -9.44 20.14
C ALA A 28 -2.19 -7.91 19.91
N PRO A 29 -3.39 -7.32 19.77
CA PRO A 29 -3.54 -5.86 19.63
C PRO A 29 -2.88 -5.11 20.78
N VAL A 30 -2.17 -4.03 20.48
CA VAL A 30 -1.59 -3.15 21.50
C VAL A 30 -2.74 -2.38 22.19
N PRO A 31 -2.91 -2.48 23.53
CA PRO A 31 -3.95 -1.74 24.23
C PRO A 31 -3.77 -0.22 24.06
N GLY A 32 -4.82 0.49 23.65
CA GLY A 32 -4.84 1.95 23.57
C GLY A 32 -4.66 2.55 22.16
N VAL A 33 -4.53 1.74 21.11
CA VAL A 33 -4.61 2.24 19.73
C VAL A 33 -6.03 2.05 19.21
N GLU A 34 -6.78 3.14 19.11
CA GLU A 34 -8.09 3.14 18.46
C GLU A 34 -7.92 3.18 16.94
N PHE A 35 -8.43 2.16 16.26
CA PHE A 35 -8.58 2.09 14.81
C PHE A 35 -9.86 1.32 14.47
N ASN A 36 -10.39 1.52 13.28
CA ASN A 36 -11.51 0.79 12.71
C ASN A 36 -11.15 0.20 11.33
N ASP A 37 -12.10 -0.47 10.69
CA ASP A 37 -11.87 -1.09 9.39
C ASP A 37 -11.60 -0.05 8.27
N THR A 38 -12.09 1.19 8.41
CA THR A 38 -11.78 2.28 7.48
C THR A 38 -10.29 2.65 7.54
N ASP A 39 -9.73 2.75 8.74
CA ASP A 39 -8.30 3.02 8.92
C ASP A 39 -7.45 1.92 8.28
N VAL A 40 -7.78 0.66 8.56
CA VAL A 40 -7.04 -0.51 8.02
C VAL A 40 -7.08 -0.51 6.49
N MET A 41 -8.27 -0.36 5.92
CA MET A 41 -8.48 -0.34 4.48
C MET A 41 -7.76 0.85 3.84
N TYR A 42 -7.85 2.05 4.42
CA TYR A 42 -7.15 3.23 3.91
C TYR A 42 -5.65 2.99 3.82
N LEU A 43 -5.03 2.44 4.87
CA LEU A 43 -3.59 2.17 4.88
C LEU A 43 -3.20 1.11 3.85
N GLN A 44 -3.93 -0.01 3.77
CA GLN A 44 -3.65 -1.09 2.81
C GLN A 44 -3.76 -0.60 1.35
N MET A 45 -4.86 0.10 1.05
CA MET A 45 -5.09 0.68 -0.26
C MET A 45 -4.03 1.75 -0.59
N SER A 46 -3.70 2.60 0.38
CA SER A 46 -2.70 3.66 0.18
C SER A 46 -1.31 3.10 -0.06
N ILE A 47 -0.91 2.00 0.61
CA ILE A 47 0.36 1.32 0.35
C ILE A 47 0.44 0.87 -1.12
N ALA A 48 -0.59 0.20 -1.62
CA ALA A 48 -0.64 -0.24 -3.02
C ALA A 48 -0.57 0.95 -4.00
N HIS A 49 -1.35 2.00 -3.75
CA HIS A 49 -1.35 3.22 -4.55
C HIS A 49 0.01 3.95 -4.51
N HIS A 50 0.67 4.03 -3.36
CA HIS A 50 1.98 4.70 -3.24
C HIS A 50 3.09 3.91 -3.94
N ARG A 51 3.07 2.57 -3.87
CA ARG A 51 3.99 1.73 -4.65
C ARG A 51 3.82 1.96 -6.15
N GLN A 52 2.58 2.03 -6.64
CA GLN A 52 2.30 2.38 -8.04
C GLN A 52 2.80 3.79 -8.40
N GLY A 53 2.61 4.77 -7.52
CA GLY A 53 3.09 6.14 -7.70
C GLY A 53 4.62 6.24 -7.79
N ILE A 54 5.34 5.50 -6.94
CA ILE A 54 6.80 5.37 -6.97
C ILE A 54 7.26 4.79 -8.31
N ASP A 55 6.63 3.71 -8.78
CA ASP A 55 6.97 3.10 -10.07
C ASP A 55 6.69 4.05 -11.24
N LEU A 56 5.60 4.83 -11.15
CA LEU A 56 5.25 5.84 -12.13
C LEU A 56 6.31 6.94 -12.21
N VAL A 57 6.68 7.57 -11.08
CA VAL A 57 7.63 8.69 -11.09
C VAL A 57 9.04 8.27 -11.49
N ARG A 58 9.43 7.02 -11.23
CA ARG A 58 10.70 6.44 -11.70
C ARG A 58 10.81 6.38 -13.22
N LEU A 59 9.69 6.38 -13.96
CA LEU A 59 9.73 6.41 -15.43
C LEU A 59 10.36 7.69 -15.98
N ALA A 60 10.38 8.78 -15.21
CA ALA A 60 11.03 10.02 -15.62
C ALA A 60 12.57 9.95 -15.54
N ALA A 61 13.13 8.99 -14.80
CA ALA A 61 14.58 8.84 -14.67
C ALA A 61 15.20 8.53 -16.04
N GLY A 62 16.19 9.34 -16.45
CA GLY A 62 16.87 9.17 -17.73
C GLY A 62 16.08 9.62 -18.96
N ARG A 63 14.89 10.22 -18.78
CA ARG A 63 14.09 10.80 -19.88
C ARG A 63 14.38 12.32 -20.02
N PRO A 64 14.26 12.89 -21.22
CA PRO A 64 14.46 14.32 -21.43
C PRO A 64 13.22 15.11 -20.97
N VAL A 65 13.11 15.31 -19.66
CA VAL A 65 12.09 16.16 -19.03
C VAL A 65 12.72 17.46 -18.51
N ARG A 66 11.90 18.51 -18.38
CA ARG A 66 12.26 19.75 -17.69
C ARG A 66 12.70 19.44 -16.26
N ALA A 67 13.68 20.21 -15.79
CA ALA A 67 14.25 20.04 -14.44
C ALA A 67 13.19 20.09 -13.34
N GLN A 68 12.17 20.95 -13.48
CA GLN A 68 11.07 21.07 -12.52
C GLN A 68 10.22 19.80 -12.43
N VAL A 69 10.01 19.10 -13.56
CA VAL A 69 9.26 17.83 -13.60
C VAL A 69 10.08 16.74 -12.94
N GLY A 70 11.37 16.64 -13.27
CA GLY A 70 12.28 15.65 -12.66
C GLY A 70 12.43 15.83 -11.15
N GLU A 71 12.54 17.06 -10.67
CA GLU A 71 12.66 17.34 -9.23
C GLU A 71 11.37 17.02 -8.48
N LEU A 72 10.21 17.35 -9.06
CA LEU A 72 8.92 16.98 -8.48
C LEU A 72 8.75 15.46 -8.41
N ALA A 73 9.10 14.74 -9.47
CA ALA A 73 9.06 13.27 -9.51
C ALA A 73 9.91 12.65 -8.39
N ARG A 74 11.14 13.14 -8.20
CA ARG A 74 12.05 12.70 -7.13
C ARG A 74 11.50 13.01 -5.73
N ALA A 75 10.90 14.19 -5.54
CA ALA A 75 10.29 14.57 -4.27
C ALA A 75 9.07 13.67 -3.93
N ILE A 76 8.26 13.34 -4.94
CA ILE A 76 7.14 12.42 -4.80
C ILE A 76 7.63 11.02 -4.42
N GLU A 77 8.66 10.50 -5.10
CA GLU A 77 9.24 9.18 -4.79
C GLU A 77 9.65 9.08 -3.31
N LEU A 78 10.42 10.05 -2.83
CA LEU A 78 10.91 10.07 -1.45
C LEU A 78 9.75 10.12 -0.45
N THR A 79 8.82 11.06 -0.65
CA THR A 79 7.66 11.25 0.24
C THR A 79 6.82 9.99 0.32
N GLN A 80 6.51 9.38 -0.83
CA GLN A 80 5.67 8.19 -0.86
C GLN A 80 6.35 6.97 -0.26
N ALA A 81 7.68 6.84 -0.37
CA ALA A 81 8.42 5.77 0.28
C ALA A 81 8.35 5.86 1.81
N GLU A 82 8.53 7.06 2.37
CA GLU A 82 8.42 7.30 3.83
C GLU A 82 7.00 7.05 4.36
N GLU A 83 5.98 7.41 3.58
CA GLU A 83 4.59 7.15 3.93
C GLU A 83 4.29 5.65 3.88
N VAL A 84 4.77 4.90 2.88
CA VAL A 84 4.64 3.43 2.83
C VAL A 84 5.23 2.76 4.07
N GLU A 85 6.40 3.21 4.51
CA GLU A 85 7.04 2.70 5.73
C GLU A 85 6.16 2.94 6.96
N SER A 86 5.64 4.17 7.11
CA SER A 86 4.77 4.55 8.23
C SER A 86 3.50 3.72 8.27
N MET A 87 2.82 3.57 7.12
CA MET A 87 1.58 2.81 7.01
C MET A 87 1.80 1.32 7.29
N THR A 88 2.87 0.74 6.76
CA THR A 88 3.24 -0.67 6.99
C THR A 88 3.51 -0.94 8.47
N ARG A 89 4.22 -0.02 9.13
CA ARG A 89 4.50 -0.11 10.56
C ARG A 89 3.21 -0.07 11.40
N TRP A 90 2.30 0.86 11.11
CA TRP A 90 1.02 0.94 11.84
C TRP A 90 0.16 -0.32 11.66
N LEU A 91 0.04 -0.85 10.43
CA LEU A 91 -0.69 -2.09 10.20
C LEU A 91 -0.07 -3.27 10.98
N THR A 92 1.26 -3.34 11.05
CA THR A 92 1.99 -4.34 11.83
C THR A 92 1.68 -4.21 13.33
N GLU A 93 1.72 -2.98 13.87
CA GLU A 93 1.36 -2.67 15.27
C GLU A 93 -0.10 -3.05 15.58
N TRP A 94 -1.00 -3.00 14.60
CA TRP A 94 -2.41 -3.35 14.73
C TRP A 94 -2.70 -4.85 14.50
N GLY A 95 -1.67 -5.65 14.18
CA GLY A 95 -1.84 -7.07 13.84
C GLY A 95 -2.60 -7.31 12.52
N LYS A 96 -2.51 -6.36 11.59
CA LYS A 96 -3.17 -6.41 10.28
C LYS A 96 -2.14 -6.61 9.15
N PRO A 97 -2.52 -7.29 8.05
CA PRO A 97 -1.64 -7.41 6.90
C PRO A 97 -1.43 -6.06 6.21
N ALA A 98 -0.22 -5.84 5.70
CA ALA A 98 0.15 -4.60 4.99
C ALA A 98 -0.39 -4.54 3.56
N ASP A 99 -0.52 -5.69 2.91
CA ASP A 99 -1.03 -5.78 1.56
C ASP A 99 -2.57 -5.70 1.56
N ALA A 100 -3.10 -5.01 0.55
CA ALA A 100 -4.53 -5.02 0.26
C ALA A 100 -4.99 -6.44 -0.08
N ASP A 101 -6.28 -6.73 0.17
CA ASP A 101 -6.85 -8.02 -0.20
C ASP A 101 -6.74 -8.18 -1.74
N PRO A 102 -6.20 -9.31 -2.23
CA PRO A 102 -6.05 -9.53 -3.67
C PRO A 102 -7.39 -9.68 -4.39
N ASP A 103 -8.52 -9.87 -3.68
CA ASP A 103 -9.86 -9.85 -4.26
C ASP A 103 -10.20 -8.42 -4.75
N PRO A 104 -10.37 -8.20 -6.07
CA PRO A 104 -10.74 -6.90 -6.61
C PRO A 104 -12.07 -6.36 -6.04
N GLY A 105 -12.96 -7.26 -5.58
CA GLY A 105 -14.24 -6.93 -4.98
C GLY A 105 -14.15 -6.45 -3.53
N ALA A 106 -13.06 -6.75 -2.82
CA ALA A 106 -12.93 -6.46 -1.38
C ALA A 106 -12.99 -4.97 -1.04
N HIS A 107 -12.67 -4.11 -2.01
CA HIS A 107 -12.67 -2.66 -1.85
C HIS A 107 -13.79 -1.94 -2.63
N GLU A 108 -14.62 -2.66 -3.41
CA GLU A 108 -15.69 -2.05 -4.22
C GLU A 108 -16.74 -1.30 -3.38
N ALA A 109 -17.11 -1.88 -2.23
CA ALA A 109 -18.06 -1.28 -1.29
C ALA A 109 -17.61 0.08 -0.72
N HIS A 110 -16.33 0.42 -0.92
CA HIS A 110 -15.68 1.62 -0.42
C HIS A 110 -15.13 2.52 -1.54
N GLY A 111 -15.62 2.35 -2.78
CA GLY A 111 -15.22 3.16 -3.93
C GLY A 111 -14.05 2.58 -4.75
N GLY A 112 -13.58 1.38 -4.40
CA GLY A 112 -12.49 0.69 -5.08
C GLY A 112 -11.13 1.32 -4.84
N LEU A 113 -10.09 0.71 -5.42
CA LEU A 113 -8.73 1.25 -5.43
C LEU A 113 -8.60 2.21 -6.63
N PRO A 114 -8.43 3.54 -6.45
CA PRO A 114 -8.26 4.46 -7.58
C PRO A 114 -6.85 4.29 -8.15
N VAL A 115 -6.65 3.24 -8.94
CA VAL A 115 -5.38 2.92 -9.58
C VAL A 115 -5.27 3.56 -10.96
N THR A 116 -4.06 3.94 -11.32
CA THR A 116 -3.71 4.15 -12.73
C THR A 116 -3.78 2.80 -13.43
N ALA A 117 -4.53 2.72 -14.53
CA ALA A 117 -4.69 1.46 -15.27
C ALA A 117 -3.32 0.91 -15.71
N PRO A 118 -3.05 -0.41 -15.59
CA PRO A 118 -1.76 -1.00 -15.98
C PRO A 118 -1.32 -0.62 -17.39
N ASP A 119 -2.24 -0.64 -18.35
CA ASP A 119 -1.99 -0.25 -19.75
C ASP A 119 -1.56 1.21 -19.86
N THR A 120 -2.03 2.10 -18.98
CA THR A 120 -1.60 3.51 -18.97
C THR A 120 -0.13 3.64 -18.59
N ILE A 121 0.32 2.88 -17.58
CA ILE A 121 1.74 2.86 -17.17
C ILE A 121 2.60 2.26 -18.29
N GLU A 122 2.16 1.17 -18.91
CA GLU A 122 2.90 0.52 -19.99
C GLU A 122 3.00 1.40 -21.25
N ASN A 123 1.91 2.06 -21.61
CA ASN A 123 1.91 3.05 -22.69
C ASN A 123 2.87 4.21 -22.40
N LEU A 124 2.99 4.62 -21.13
CA LEU A 124 3.91 5.69 -20.75
C LEU A 124 5.39 5.25 -20.84
N ARG A 125 5.70 3.99 -20.51
CA ARG A 125 7.05 3.41 -20.68
C ARG A 125 7.49 3.44 -22.14
N THR A 126 6.60 3.07 -23.04
CA THR A 126 6.87 2.93 -24.48
C THR A 126 6.66 4.23 -25.27
N THR A 127 6.16 5.29 -24.62
CA THR A 127 5.99 6.62 -25.23
C THR A 127 7.33 7.18 -25.69
N THR A 128 7.37 7.86 -26.84
CA THR A 128 8.57 8.52 -27.36
C THR A 128 8.96 9.72 -26.50
N ASP A 129 10.26 10.04 -26.46
CA ASP A 129 10.78 11.13 -25.63
C ASP A 129 10.12 12.49 -25.89
N GLY A 130 9.78 12.80 -27.14
CA GLY A 130 9.11 14.06 -27.50
C GLY A 130 7.69 14.20 -26.95
N GLU A 131 7.02 13.10 -26.61
CA GLU A 131 5.67 13.10 -26.03
C GLU A 131 5.64 12.76 -24.54
N PHE A 132 6.74 12.20 -24.02
CA PHE A 132 6.80 11.59 -22.70
C PHE A 132 6.37 12.55 -21.60
N GLU A 133 6.98 13.73 -21.53
CA GLU A 133 6.75 14.65 -20.42
C GLU A 133 5.27 15.04 -20.30
N ARG A 134 4.63 15.37 -21.43
CA ARG A 134 3.22 15.76 -21.44
C ARG A 134 2.34 14.62 -20.93
N ARG A 135 2.55 13.40 -21.43
CA ARG A 135 1.78 12.23 -20.99
C ARG A 135 2.06 11.89 -19.53
N PHE A 136 3.32 11.95 -19.11
CA PHE A 136 3.76 11.71 -17.74
C PHE A 136 3.06 12.66 -16.77
N VAL A 137 3.08 13.97 -17.05
CA VAL A 137 2.43 14.96 -16.20
C VAL A 137 0.92 14.73 -16.14
N THR A 138 0.25 14.44 -17.26
CA THR A 138 -1.19 14.12 -17.25
C THR A 138 -1.51 12.91 -16.37
N VAL A 139 -0.77 11.81 -16.53
CA VAL A 139 -0.99 10.58 -15.74
C VAL A 139 -0.69 10.83 -14.26
N LEU A 140 0.41 11.50 -13.95
CA LEU A 140 0.79 11.82 -12.59
C LEU A 140 -0.24 12.71 -11.89
N THR A 141 -0.79 13.71 -12.58
CA THR A 141 -1.88 14.55 -12.04
C THR A 141 -3.11 13.70 -11.67
N GLY A 142 -3.55 12.81 -12.58
CA GLY A 142 -4.66 11.89 -12.31
C GLY A 142 -4.39 11.00 -11.09
N HIS A 143 -3.18 10.47 -10.98
CA HIS A 143 -2.75 9.67 -9.83
C HIS A 143 -2.77 10.47 -8.52
N GLN A 144 -2.35 11.76 -8.52
CA GLN A 144 -2.45 12.60 -7.33
C GLN A 144 -3.90 12.88 -6.92
N HIS A 145 -4.82 13.03 -7.87
CA HIS A 145 -6.26 13.14 -7.57
C HIS A 145 -6.79 11.89 -6.88
N GLY A 146 -6.40 10.70 -7.35
CA GLY A 146 -6.75 9.42 -6.70
C GLY A 146 -6.34 9.38 -5.22
N ALA A 147 -5.11 9.79 -4.91
CA ALA A 147 -4.62 9.88 -3.53
C ALA A 147 -5.43 10.86 -2.66
N VAL A 148 -5.87 12.00 -3.22
CA VAL A 148 -6.72 12.96 -2.51
C VAL A 148 -8.08 12.37 -2.17
N GLU A 149 -8.71 11.64 -3.10
CA GLU A 149 -10.01 11.02 -2.86
C GLU A 149 -9.95 9.93 -1.78
N MET A 150 -8.92 9.07 -1.81
CA MET A 150 -8.70 8.06 -0.76
C MET A 150 -8.50 8.70 0.61
N ALA A 151 -7.68 9.75 0.69
CA ALA A 151 -7.43 10.46 1.93
C ALA A 151 -8.69 11.16 2.46
N ARG A 152 -9.56 11.66 1.58
CA ARG A 152 -10.86 12.23 1.99
C ARG A 152 -11.81 11.17 2.57
N ALA A 153 -11.83 9.97 2.00
CA ALA A 153 -12.63 8.86 2.53
C ALA A 153 -12.18 8.48 3.94
N GLU A 154 -10.86 8.43 4.18
CA GLU A 154 -10.28 8.24 5.51
C GLU A 154 -10.70 9.35 6.49
N LEU A 155 -10.61 10.62 6.10
CA LEU A 155 -11.02 11.72 6.97
C LEU A 155 -12.51 11.69 7.33
N ALA A 156 -13.34 11.07 6.49
CA ALA A 156 -14.77 10.92 6.72
C ALA A 156 -15.12 9.73 7.64
N GLY A 157 -14.38 8.62 7.57
CA GLY A 157 -14.75 7.37 8.24
C GLY A 157 -13.74 6.77 9.23
N GLY A 158 -12.46 7.14 9.12
CA GLY A 158 -11.39 6.65 10.00
C GLY A 158 -11.44 7.27 11.39
N VAL A 159 -10.90 6.57 12.38
CA VAL A 159 -10.84 7.03 13.78
C VAL A 159 -9.42 7.10 14.33
N SER A 160 -8.46 6.47 13.66
CA SER A 160 -7.05 6.51 14.07
C SER A 160 -6.48 7.91 13.89
N HIS A 161 -6.04 8.51 15.00
CA HIS A 161 -5.36 9.80 14.97
C HIS A 161 -4.18 9.83 13.99
N SER A 162 -3.42 8.73 13.91
CA SER A 162 -2.25 8.64 13.03
C SER A 162 -2.64 8.54 11.55
N ALA A 163 -3.65 7.71 11.22
CA ALA A 163 -4.14 7.56 9.84
C ALA A 163 -4.79 8.84 9.33
N ARG A 164 -5.68 9.45 10.12
CA ARG A 164 -6.31 10.74 9.80
C ARG A 164 -5.28 11.87 9.64
N ALA A 165 -4.26 11.92 10.49
CA ALA A 165 -3.19 12.91 10.36
C ALA A 165 -2.36 12.71 9.08
N LEU A 166 -2.11 11.46 8.68
CA LEU A 166 -1.49 11.16 7.38
C LEU A 166 -2.40 11.61 6.23
N ALA A 167 -3.68 11.23 6.25
CA ALA A 167 -4.65 11.58 5.22
C ALA A 167 -4.76 13.10 5.01
N ASP A 168 -4.82 13.87 6.09
CA ASP A 168 -4.81 15.33 6.06
C ASP A 168 -3.53 15.92 5.42
N ARG A 169 -2.35 15.34 5.70
CA ARG A 169 -1.09 15.71 5.02
C ARG A 169 -1.10 15.33 3.54
N VAL A 170 -1.63 14.16 3.19
CA VAL A 170 -1.78 13.70 1.81
C VAL A 170 -2.68 14.67 1.03
N VAL A 171 -3.85 15.05 1.55
CA VAL A 171 -4.74 16.03 0.90
C VAL A 171 -4.01 17.34 0.61
N ARG A 172 -3.30 17.92 1.59
CA ARG A 172 -2.59 19.19 1.39
C ARG A 172 -1.47 19.07 0.36
N SER A 173 -0.58 18.10 0.53
CA SER A 173 0.60 17.98 -0.32
C SER A 173 0.21 17.62 -1.76
N ARG A 174 -0.78 16.76 -1.97
CA ARG A 174 -1.19 16.31 -3.30
C ARG A 174 -1.90 17.42 -4.06
N LYS A 175 -2.69 18.27 -3.38
CA LYS A 175 -3.22 19.49 -3.99
C LYS A 175 -2.12 20.43 -4.48
N GLY A 176 -1.10 20.68 -3.66
CA GLY A 176 0.06 21.48 -4.09
C GLY A 176 0.81 20.87 -5.28
N GLN A 177 0.96 19.53 -5.30
CA GLN A 177 1.56 18.82 -6.43
C GLN A 177 0.70 18.93 -7.70
N ILE A 178 -0.64 18.81 -7.59
CA ILE A 178 -1.59 18.99 -8.70
C ILE A 178 -1.46 20.40 -9.28
N GLU A 179 -1.50 21.44 -8.44
CA GLU A 179 -1.35 22.84 -8.88
C GLU A 179 -0.01 23.05 -9.62
N GLN A 180 1.08 22.47 -9.11
CA GLN A 180 2.38 22.53 -9.76
C GLN A 180 2.38 21.81 -11.12
N LEU A 181 1.79 20.62 -11.21
CA LEU A 181 1.69 19.85 -12.46
C LEU A 181 0.82 20.55 -13.51
N LEU A 182 -0.31 21.15 -13.11
CA LEU A 182 -1.18 21.93 -14.00
C LEU A 182 -0.45 23.17 -14.53
N THR A 183 0.27 23.88 -13.66
CA THR A 183 1.12 25.01 -14.08
C THR A 183 2.17 24.56 -15.10
N LEU A 184 2.76 23.37 -14.92
CA LEU A 184 3.73 22.81 -15.86
C LEU A 184 3.13 22.44 -17.22
N THR A 185 1.81 22.25 -17.34
CA THR A 185 1.11 22.00 -18.62
C THR A 185 0.48 23.25 -19.22
N GLY A 186 0.61 24.41 -18.57
CA GLY A 186 -0.04 25.66 -18.99
C GLY A 186 -1.55 25.68 -18.74
N GLN A 187 -2.06 24.76 -17.91
CA GLN A 187 -3.45 24.75 -17.45
C GLN A 187 -3.56 25.60 -16.17
N PRO A 188 -4.68 26.32 -15.95
CA PRO A 188 -4.92 26.97 -14.68
C PRO A 188 -5.01 25.92 -13.56
N GLY A 189 -4.39 26.22 -12.42
CA GLY A 189 -4.42 25.38 -11.21
C GLY A 189 -5.76 25.41 -10.49
#